data_AF-A0A2S6CS98-F1
#
_entry.id   AF-A0A2S6CS98-F1
#
_cell.length_a   1.000
_cell.length_b   1.000
_cell.length_c   1.000
_cell.angle_alpha   90.00
_cell.angle_beta   90.00
_cell.angle_gamma   90.00
#
_symmetry.space_group_name_H-M   'P 1'
#
loop_
_entity.id
_entity.type
_entity.pdbx_description
1 polymer ?
#
loop_
_entity_poly.entity_id
_entity_poly.type
_entity_poly.pdbx_seq_one_letter_code
_entity_poly.pdbx_strand_id
1 'polypeptide(L)' 'MLTKAGFIYRPAKGSHSFWTHPLIPDEPVTIAGGDGDDAPKYLEKQVNNV' A
#
# COMPACT_ATOMS: atom_id res chain seq x y z
N MET A 1 1.27 8.55 3.09
CA MET A 1 2.51 8.05 3.71
C MET A 1 2.15 7.09 4.84
N LEU A 2 2.13 5.79 4.54
CA LEU A 2 1.81 4.67 5.44
C LEU A 2 2.78 4.61 6.62
N THR A 3 4.06 4.92 6.38
CA THR A 3 5.09 5.00 7.44
C THR A 3 4.70 5.98 8.55
N LYS A 4 4.23 7.18 8.19
CA LYS A 4 3.77 8.21 9.15
C LYS A 4 2.53 7.76 9.94
N ALA A 5 1.74 6.85 9.40
CA ALA A 5 0.57 6.28 10.04
C ALA A 5 0.89 5.05 10.92
N GLY A 6 2.18 4.69 11.10
CA GLY A 6 2.59 3.58 11.96
C GLY A 6 2.63 2.21 11.27
N PHE A 7 2.48 2.16 9.94
CA PHE A 7 2.62 0.90 9.20
C PHE A 7 4.09 0.51 9.06
N ILE A 8 4.31 -0.80 9.15
CA ILE A 8 5.60 -1.46 9.05
C ILE A 8 5.72 -2.10 7.67
N TYR A 9 6.77 -1.72 6.94
CA TYR A 9 7.12 -2.31 5.66
C TYR A 9 7.51 -3.78 5.80
N ARG A 10 7.09 -4.57 4.81
CA ARG A 10 7.43 -5.97 4.63
C ARG A 10 7.81 -6.22 3.17
N PRO A 11 8.80 -7.08 2.91
CA PRO A 11 9.19 -7.42 1.55
C PRO A 11 8.02 -8.08 0.80
N ALA A 12 7.72 -7.56 -0.38
CA ALA A 12 6.72 -8.12 -1.29
C ALA A 12 7.37 -8.49 -2.63
N LYS A 13 6.63 -9.20 -3.47
CA LYS A 13 7.12 -9.64 -4.78
C LYS A 13 7.06 -8.49 -5.79
N GLY A 14 8.14 -8.30 -6.54
CA GLY A 14 8.19 -7.35 -7.66
C GLY A 14 8.21 -5.89 -7.19
N SER A 15 7.49 -5.02 -7.90
CA SER A 15 7.39 -3.59 -7.60
C SER A 15 6.31 -3.24 -6.59
N HIS A 16 5.75 -4.23 -5.88
CA HIS A 16 4.77 -3.97 -4.83
C HIS A 16 5.45 -3.80 -3.48
N SER A 17 4.81 -3.07 -2.56
CA SER A 17 5.17 -3.01 -1.16
C SER A 17 4.04 -3.53 -0.29
N PHE A 18 4.39 -4.31 0.73
CA PHE A 18 3.45 -4.90 1.68
C PHE A 18 3.62 -4.21 3.02
N TRP A 19 2.50 -3.87 3.66
CA TRP A 19 2.45 -3.06 4.85
C TRP A 19 1.54 -3.69 5.88
N THR A 20 2.01 -3.72 7.12
CA THR A 20 1.29 -4.30 8.26
C THR A 20 1.27 -3.29 9.40
N HIS A 21 0.16 -3.22 10.15
CA HIS A 21 0.08 -2.33 11.31
C HIS A 21 -0.13 -3.15 12.59
N PRO A 22 0.65 -2.92 13.67
CA PRO A 22 0.57 -3.73 14.89
C PRO A 22 -0.81 -3.73 15.57
N LEU A 23 -1.56 -2.63 15.45
CA LEU A 23 -2.89 -2.50 16.06
C LEU A 23 -4.02 -3.13 15.23
N ILE A 24 -3.77 -3.44 13.95
CA ILE A 24 -4.75 -4.07 13.04
C ILE A 24 -4.06 -5.17 12.21
N PRO A 25 -3.57 -6.24 12.86
CA PRO A 25 -2.78 -7.27 12.19
C PRO A 25 -3.54 -8.01 11.08
N ASP A 26 -4.87 -8.06 11.16
CA ASP A 26 -5.74 -8.77 10.22
C ASP A 26 -6.04 -7.97 8.93
N GLU A 27 -5.61 -6.71 8.86
CA GLU A 27 -5.88 -5.83 7.73
C GLU A 27 -4.57 -5.29 7.10
N PRO A 28 -3.81 -6.16 6.40
CA PRO A 28 -2.61 -5.73 5.72
C PRO A 28 -2.93 -4.94 4.45
N VAL A 29 -2.01 -4.04 4.08
CA VAL A 29 -2.14 -3.19 2.89
C VAL A 29 -1.07 -3.56 1.88
N THR A 30 -1.46 -3.74 0.62
CA THR A 30 -0.53 -3.91 -0.51
C THR A 30 -0.69 -2.72 -1.44
N ILE A 31 0.40 -2.02 -1.75
CA ILE A 31 0.40 -0.94 -2.73
C ILE A 31 1.39 -1.25 -3.86
N ALA A 32 1.08 -0.76 -5.06
CA ALA A 32 2.02 -0.79 -6.17
C ALA A 32 2.98 0.41 -6.04
N GLY A 33 4.28 0.16 -6.02
CA GLY A 33 5.30 1.15 -5.76
C GLY A 33 5.68 1.28 -4.28
N GLY A 34 6.38 2.37 -3.95
CA GLY A 34 6.82 2.75 -2.62
C GLY A 34 5.83 3.63 -1.86
N ASP A 35 6.12 3.86 -0.58
CA ASP A 35 5.32 4.77 0.25
C ASP A 35 5.47 6.22 -0.21
N GLY A 36 4.39 6.78 -0.76
CA GLY A 36 4.37 8.16 -1.26
C GLY A 36 4.58 8.29 -2.77
N ASP A 37 4.72 7.17 -3.49
CA ASP A 37 4.68 7.18 -4.96
C ASP A 37 3.26 7.48 -5.47
N ASP A 38 3.20 8.10 -6.64
CA ASP A 38 1.94 8.25 -7.36
C ASP A 38 1.38 6.87 -7.77
N ALA A 39 0.05 6.75 -7.74
CA ALA A 39 -0.61 5.53 -8.17
C ALA A 39 -0.36 5.29 -9.68
N PRO A 40 -0.05 4.06 -10.10
CA PRO A 40 -0.03 3.72 -11.51
C PRO A 40 -1.36 4.06 -12.20
N LYS A 41 -1.29 4.63 -13.41
CA LYS A 41 -2.47 5.07 -14.20
C LYS A 41 -3.58 4.01 -14.35
N TYR A 42 -3.24 2.72 -14.30
CA TYR A 42 -4.24 1.65 -14.38
C TYR A 42 -5.05 1.50 -13.07
N LEU A 43 -4.45 1.77 -11.91
CA LEU A 43 -5.12 1.78 -10.61
C LEU A 43 -6.04 3.00 -10.46
N GLU A 44 -5.65 4.16 -11.03
CA GLU A 44 -6.50 5.37 -11.01
C GLU A 44 -7.88 5.10 -11.63
N LYS A 45 -7.95 4.26 -12.66
CA LYS A 45 -9.21 3.85 -13.29
C LYS A 45 -10.14 3.07 -12.35
N GLN A 46 -9.61 2.46 -11.29
CA GLN A 46 -10.40 1.69 -10.32
C GLN A 46 -11.03 2.57 -9.23
N VAL A 47 -10.62 3.85 -9.12
CA VAL A 47 -11.08 4.77 -8.06
C VAL A 47 -12.54 5.21 -8.26
N ASN A 48 -13.07 5.13 -9.48
CA ASN A 48 -14.38 5.70 -9.85
C ASN A 48 -15.49 4.68 -10.15
N ASN A 49 -15.33 3.41 -9.77
CA ASN A 49 -16.41 2.41 -9.90
C ASN A 49 -17.29 2.37 -8.62
N VAL A 50 -17.74 3.53 -8.13
CA VAL A 50 -18.59 3.68 -6.94
C VAL A 50 -20.03 4.00 -7.32
#